data_AF-A0A0Q7JGX3-F1
#
_entry.id   AF-A0A0Q7JGX3-F1
#
_cell.length_a   1.000
_cell.length_b   1.000
_cell.length_c   1.000
_cell.angle_alpha   90.00
_cell.angle_beta   90.00
_cell.angle_gamma   90.00
#
_symmetry.space_group_name_H-M   'P 1'
#
loop_
_entity.id
_entity.type
_entity.pdbx_description
1 polymer ?
#
loop_
_entity_poly.entity_id
_entity_poly.type
_entity_poly.pdbx_seq_one_letter_code
_entity_poly.pdbx_strand_id
1 'polypeptide(L)'
;MARTEMHGHLGDPELDAVVATLRIACSVPIAVVDLVTQNTQTYPAEVGVGAPCTTVPDALSFCAEVVNTRSPLQITDARAHPVYAENPLVVDGMVGAYAGVPLVDDGFVLGTVSIFDDHPRQFTAQEMELLLYQAQLTSSVLRLRRTARTDVLTGLPNRTLFLDRLGHSLRRLEGQPGLVAVMFLDVDGFKALNDSMGHEAGDRALQGLALRLTSAFRSTDTIARLGGDEFAAVCDNLATPECADAIAERVVAIVDEPWILNGTAVDLGASIGITVTDNADDAPTDLMRAADAAMYRAKRIAGSAWVRGAGPVPNLTGPVVRQSQAN
;
A
#
# COMPACT_ATOMS: atom_id res chain seq x y z
N MET A 1 6.61 21.80 5.08
CA MET A 1 5.23 21.86 4.58
C MET A 1 5.12 20.93 3.37
N ALA A 2 4.51 19.76 3.58
CA ALA A 2 3.96 18.88 2.55
C ALA A 2 3.03 17.91 3.30
N ARG A 3 1.78 18.36 3.50
CA ARG A 3 0.66 17.60 4.08
C ARG A 3 -0.24 17.26 2.90
N THR A 4 -0.13 16.03 2.43
CA THR A 4 -0.94 15.40 1.38
C THR A 4 -0.95 13.93 1.81
N GLU A 5 -2.02 13.22 2.10
CA GLU A 5 -3.46 13.35 1.91
C GLU A 5 -4.08 12.25 2.80
N MET A 6 -5.13 12.57 3.55
CA MET A 6 -6.24 11.63 3.82
C MET A 6 -7.35 12.45 4.46
N HIS A 7 -8.14 13.09 3.60
CA HIS A 7 -9.44 13.58 4.00
C HIS A 7 -10.31 12.37 4.34
N GLY A 8 -11.06 12.48 5.42
CA GLY A 8 -12.05 11.48 5.82
C GLY A 8 -13.01 11.17 4.67
N HIS A 9 -13.51 9.93 4.70
CA HIS A 9 -14.32 9.30 3.67
C HIS A 9 -13.51 8.85 2.43
N LEU A 10 -12.88 7.68 2.54
CA LEU A 10 -12.68 6.85 1.35
C LEU A 10 -14.05 6.27 1.04
N GLY A 11 -14.68 6.68 -0.06
CA GLY A 11 -15.99 6.18 -0.51
C GLY A 11 -15.90 4.70 -0.85
N ASP A 12 -15.99 3.87 0.17
CA ASP A 12 -15.86 2.43 0.15
C ASP A 12 -17.24 1.85 0.43
N PRO A 13 -17.99 1.42 -0.62
CA PRO A 13 -19.39 1.05 -0.45
C PRO A 13 -19.61 -0.06 0.58
N GLU A 14 -18.66 -0.99 0.70
CA GLU A 14 -18.76 -2.07 1.68
C GLU A 14 -18.49 -1.58 3.10
N LEU A 15 -17.47 -0.75 3.33
CA LEU A 15 -17.20 -0.19 4.66
C LEU A 15 -18.24 0.85 5.08
N ASP A 16 -18.75 1.63 4.13
CA ASP A 16 -19.83 2.59 4.32
C ASP A 16 -21.11 1.89 4.75
N ALA A 17 -21.40 0.71 4.16
CA ALA A 17 -22.53 -0.12 4.57
C ALA A 17 -22.38 -0.65 6.00
N VAL A 18 -21.16 -0.97 6.44
CA VAL A 18 -20.87 -1.40 7.83
C VAL A 18 -21.23 -0.29 8.82
N VAL A 19 -20.68 0.92 8.65
CA VAL A 19 -20.93 2.03 9.57
C VAL A 19 -22.39 2.50 9.52
N ALA A 20 -23.03 2.47 8.35
CA ALA A 20 -24.45 2.78 8.22
C ALA A 20 -25.34 1.75 8.96
N THR A 21 -25.02 0.46 8.84
CA THR A 21 -25.75 -0.61 9.53
C THR A 21 -25.62 -0.48 11.04
N LEU A 22 -24.41 -0.26 11.56
CA LEU A 22 -24.16 -0.06 12.99
C LEU A 22 -24.93 1.14 13.54
N ARG A 23 -24.87 2.28 12.84
CA ARG A 23 -25.58 3.50 13.24
C ARG A 23 -27.08 3.27 13.39
N ILE A 24 -27.70 2.62 12.40
CA ILE A 24 -29.15 2.37 12.39
C ILE A 24 -29.52 1.32 13.44
N ALA A 25 -28.83 0.18 13.46
CA ALA A 25 -29.18 -0.95 14.32
C ALA A 25 -28.95 -0.65 15.81
N CYS A 26 -27.88 0.08 16.15
CA CYS A 26 -27.58 0.47 17.52
C CYS A 26 -28.26 1.81 17.91
N SER A 27 -28.91 2.51 16.96
CA SER A 27 -29.50 3.84 17.20
C SER A 27 -28.51 4.80 17.86
N VAL A 28 -27.32 4.92 17.25
CA VAL A 28 -26.22 5.76 17.74
C VAL A 28 -25.98 6.92 16.78
N PRO A 29 -25.50 8.09 17.27
CA PRO A 29 -25.15 9.20 16.40
C PRO A 29 -23.91 8.91 15.55
N ILE A 30 -22.94 8.13 16.06
CA ILE A 30 -21.64 7.94 15.42
C ILE A 30 -21.27 6.45 15.32
N ALA A 31 -20.78 6.05 14.15
CA ALA A 31 -20.14 4.75 13.93
C ALA A 31 -18.91 4.92 13.04
N VAL A 32 -17.83 4.20 13.34
CA VAL A 32 -16.52 4.37 12.70
C VAL A 32 -15.87 3.02 12.45
N VAL A 33 -15.36 2.82 11.24
CA VAL A 33 -14.27 1.87 10.97
C VAL A 33 -12.98 2.67 10.98
N ASP A 34 -12.07 2.25 11.83
CA ASP A 34 -10.78 2.87 12.06
C ASP A 34 -9.67 1.91 11.67
N LEU A 35 -8.65 2.40 10.98
CA LEU A 35 -7.47 1.64 10.59
C LEU A 35 -6.20 2.30 11.12
N VAL A 36 -5.34 1.50 11.73
CA VAL A 36 -4.05 1.92 12.27
C VAL A 36 -2.94 1.38 11.39
N THR A 37 -2.06 2.27 10.94
CA THR A 37 -0.78 1.94 10.30
C THR A 37 0.37 2.37 11.21
N GLN A 38 1.62 2.07 10.83
CA GLN A 38 2.80 2.37 11.65
C GLN A 38 2.90 3.85 12.08
N ASN A 39 2.37 4.79 11.28
CA ASN A 39 2.52 6.23 11.51
C ASN A 39 1.21 7.03 11.44
N THR A 40 0.07 6.40 11.14
CA THR A 40 -1.20 7.09 10.96
C THR A 40 -2.39 6.25 11.40
N GLN A 41 -3.39 6.92 11.96
CA GLN A 41 -4.74 6.39 12.18
C GLN A 41 -5.68 7.04 11.16
N THR A 42 -6.53 6.26 10.50
CA THR A 42 -7.39 6.72 9.41
C THR A 42 -8.79 6.17 9.56
N TYR A 43 -9.78 6.97 9.19
CA TYR A 43 -11.19 6.55 9.16
C TYR A 43 -11.58 6.27 7.71
N PRO A 44 -11.36 5.05 7.20
CA PRO A 44 -11.80 4.70 5.85
C PRO A 44 -13.31 4.88 5.69
N ALA A 45 -14.11 4.59 6.71
CA ALA A 45 -15.56 4.81 6.73
C ALA A 45 -15.99 5.36 8.09
N GLU A 46 -16.84 6.37 8.06
CA GLU A 46 -17.44 6.97 9.25
C GLU A 46 -18.85 7.46 8.93
N VAL A 47 -19.68 7.52 9.95
CA VAL A 47 -20.93 8.29 9.88
C VAL A 47 -21.09 9.06 11.17
N GLY A 48 -21.44 10.34 11.06
CA GLY A 48 -21.75 11.21 12.20
C GLY A 48 -20.55 11.89 12.87
N VAL A 49 -19.30 11.66 12.42
CA VAL A 49 -18.13 12.34 12.98
C VAL A 49 -18.05 13.79 12.50
N GLY A 50 -18.19 14.04 11.18
CA GLY A 50 -18.25 15.38 10.59
C GLY A 50 -17.02 16.29 10.82
N ALA A 51 -15.96 16.10 10.01
CA ALA A 51 -14.72 16.90 9.76
C ALA A 51 -13.91 17.55 10.92
N PRO A 52 -12.55 17.57 10.85
CA PRO A 52 -11.62 16.54 10.38
C PRO A 52 -11.19 15.63 11.54
N CYS A 53 -10.75 14.40 11.22
CA CYS A 53 -10.06 13.43 12.08
C CYS A 53 -9.49 14.10 13.34
N THR A 54 -10.21 14.01 14.47
CA THR A 54 -9.77 14.66 15.69
C THR A 54 -8.45 14.02 16.06
N THR A 55 -7.38 14.80 15.96
CA THR A 55 -6.06 14.38 16.40
C THR A 55 -6.10 14.33 17.91
N VAL A 56 -6.61 13.22 18.44
CA VAL A 56 -6.61 12.91 19.86
C VAL A 56 -5.28 12.21 20.15
N PRO A 57 -4.52 12.65 21.17
CA PRO A 57 -3.34 11.90 21.60
C PRO A 57 -3.71 10.44 21.90
N ASP A 58 -2.86 9.48 21.53
CA ASP A 58 -3.15 8.04 21.73
C ASP A 58 -3.58 7.70 23.17
N ALA A 59 -2.98 8.37 24.16
CA ALA A 59 -3.33 8.21 25.58
C ALA A 59 -4.78 8.59 25.93
N LEU A 60 -5.45 9.38 25.09
CA LEU A 60 -6.85 9.80 25.24
C LEU A 60 -7.77 9.13 24.20
N SER A 61 -7.23 8.33 23.28
CA SER A 61 -7.98 7.72 22.18
C SER A 61 -8.59 6.39 22.60
N PHE A 62 -9.92 6.30 22.53
CA PHE A 62 -10.66 5.06 22.79
C PHE A 62 -10.25 3.95 21.82
N CYS A 63 -10.09 4.27 20.54
CA CYS A 63 -9.71 3.30 19.51
C CYS A 63 -8.26 2.81 19.72
N ALA A 64 -7.35 3.70 20.11
CA ALA A 64 -5.96 3.32 20.41
C ALA A 64 -5.89 2.33 21.58
N GLU A 65 -6.71 2.50 22.60
CA GLU A 65 -6.79 1.54 23.72
C GLU A 65 -7.22 0.14 23.26
N VAL A 66 -8.26 0.04 22.41
CA VAL A 66 -8.70 -1.25 21.83
C VAL A 66 -7.57 -1.89 21.01
N VAL A 67 -6.84 -1.10 20.21
CA VAL A 67 -5.72 -1.59 19.40
C VAL A 67 -4.56 -2.08 20.28
N ASN A 68 -4.21 -1.32 21.31
CA ASN A 68 -3.10 -1.63 22.22
C ASN A 68 -3.39 -2.86 23.09
N THR A 69 -4.60 -2.95 23.63
CA THR A 69 -5.04 -4.07 24.49
C THR A 69 -5.51 -5.29 23.72
N ARG A 70 -5.80 -5.12 22.41
CA ARG A 70 -6.34 -6.16 21.52
C ARG A 70 -7.65 -6.76 22.04
N SER A 71 -8.43 -5.98 22.79
CA SER A 71 -9.63 -6.45 23.49
C SER A 71 -10.78 -5.47 23.31
N PRO A 72 -12.05 -5.94 23.28
CA PRO A 72 -13.20 -5.06 23.28
C PRO A 72 -13.18 -4.07 24.46
N LEU A 73 -13.56 -2.83 24.19
CA LEU A 73 -13.66 -1.76 25.19
C LEU A 73 -15.07 -1.19 25.19
N GLN A 74 -15.61 -0.96 26.40
CA GLN A 74 -16.87 -0.26 26.59
C GLN A 74 -16.71 0.80 27.68
N ILE A 75 -17.07 2.04 27.36
CA ILE A 75 -17.09 3.18 28.29
C ILE A 75 -18.54 3.66 28.37
N THR A 76 -19.16 3.48 29.53
CA THR A 76 -20.59 3.80 29.70
C THR A 76 -20.85 5.26 30.04
N ASP A 77 -19.86 5.95 30.61
CA ASP A 77 -19.89 7.39 30.88
C ASP A 77 -18.48 7.95 30.69
N ALA A 78 -18.25 8.59 29.56
CA ALA A 78 -16.95 9.14 29.20
C ALA A 78 -16.58 10.37 30.05
N ARG A 79 -17.57 11.16 30.50
CA ARG A 79 -17.35 12.36 31.31
C ARG A 79 -16.96 12.02 32.75
N ALA A 80 -17.41 10.87 33.25
CA ALA A 80 -17.02 10.35 34.55
C ALA A 80 -15.74 9.48 34.51
N HIS A 81 -15.22 9.15 33.33
CA HIS A 81 -14.06 8.27 33.19
C HIS A 81 -12.75 8.99 33.56
N PRO A 82 -11.87 8.41 34.40
CA PRO A 82 -10.66 9.08 34.90
C PRO A 82 -9.65 9.47 33.81
N VAL A 83 -9.67 8.77 32.67
CA VAL A 83 -8.77 9.04 31.53
C VAL A 83 -9.48 9.83 30.44
N TYR A 84 -10.72 9.48 30.11
CA TYR A 84 -11.37 9.95 28.88
C TYR A 84 -12.19 11.22 29.07
N ALA A 85 -12.38 11.68 30.32
CA ALA A 85 -13.02 12.96 30.60
C ALA A 85 -12.26 14.16 29.98
N GLU A 86 -10.95 14.01 29.73
CA GLU A 86 -10.10 15.01 29.09
C GLU A 86 -10.04 14.87 27.55
N ASN A 87 -10.68 13.84 26.96
CA ASN A 87 -10.72 13.70 25.52
C ASN A 87 -11.48 14.90 24.90
N PRO A 88 -10.93 15.59 23.88
CA PRO A 88 -11.59 16.76 23.27
C PRO A 88 -13.03 16.51 22.80
N LEU A 89 -13.33 15.33 22.25
CA LEU A 89 -14.68 14.96 21.82
C LEU A 89 -15.66 14.79 22.98
N VAL A 90 -15.15 14.40 24.15
CA VAL A 90 -15.95 14.28 25.39
C VAL A 90 -16.20 15.66 25.99
N VAL A 91 -15.17 16.52 26.00
CA VAL A 91 -15.25 17.92 26.46
C VAL A 91 -16.22 18.73 25.61
N ASP A 92 -16.17 18.58 24.29
CA ASP A 92 -17.08 19.24 23.35
C ASP A 92 -18.51 18.65 23.38
N GLY A 93 -18.73 17.60 24.19
CA GLY A 93 -20.02 16.99 24.39
C GLY A 93 -20.50 16.09 23.26
N MET A 94 -19.62 15.77 22.29
CA MET A 94 -19.92 14.88 21.17
C MET A 94 -19.94 13.40 21.58
N VAL A 95 -19.21 13.03 22.64
CA VAL A 95 -19.10 11.65 23.13
C VAL A 95 -19.45 11.59 24.62
N GLY A 96 -20.52 10.86 24.94
CA GLY A 96 -20.94 10.47 26.28
C GLY A 96 -20.70 8.98 26.59
N ALA A 97 -20.70 8.11 25.58
CA ALA A 97 -20.37 6.69 25.71
C ALA A 97 -19.66 6.15 24.46
N TYR A 98 -18.91 5.06 24.63
CA TYR A 98 -18.14 4.40 23.59
C TYR A 98 -18.24 2.87 23.71
N ALA A 99 -18.32 2.19 22.57
CA ALA A 99 -18.03 0.77 22.47
C ALA A 99 -17.22 0.49 21.20
N GLY A 100 -16.17 -0.31 21.32
CA GLY A 100 -15.32 -0.68 20.21
C GLY A 100 -14.75 -2.08 20.35
N VAL A 101 -14.51 -2.71 19.21
CA VAL A 101 -13.93 -4.06 19.11
C VAL A 101 -12.72 -4.04 18.17
N PRO A 102 -11.71 -4.89 18.42
CA PRO A 102 -10.54 -4.94 17.58
C PRO A 102 -10.88 -5.55 16.21
N LEU A 103 -10.37 -4.90 15.16
CA LEU A 103 -10.40 -5.43 13.80
C LEU A 103 -9.14 -6.27 13.59
N VAL A 104 -9.29 -7.60 13.46
CA VAL A 104 -8.15 -8.54 13.45
C VAL A 104 -8.04 -9.25 12.11
N ASP A 105 -6.82 -9.34 11.57
CA ASP A 105 -6.48 -10.11 10.38
C ASP A 105 -5.17 -10.89 10.61
N ASP A 106 -5.21 -12.23 10.51
CA ASP A 106 -4.04 -13.12 10.72
C ASP A 106 -3.26 -12.84 12.02
N GLY A 107 -3.97 -12.50 13.10
CA GLY A 107 -3.38 -12.22 14.41
C GLY A 107 -2.84 -10.80 14.57
N PHE A 108 -2.91 -9.96 13.53
CA PHE A 108 -2.60 -8.54 13.59
C PHE A 108 -3.86 -7.72 13.80
N VAL A 109 -3.80 -6.73 14.70
CA VAL A 109 -4.89 -5.76 14.86
C VAL A 109 -4.70 -4.66 13.82
N LEU A 110 -5.63 -4.59 12.87
CA LEU A 110 -5.63 -3.59 11.80
C LEU A 110 -6.23 -2.24 12.24
N GLY A 111 -7.00 -2.24 13.33
CA GLY A 111 -7.69 -1.05 13.85
C GLY A 111 -8.92 -1.43 14.67
N THR A 112 -10.01 -0.67 14.56
CA THR A 112 -11.23 -0.90 15.34
C THR A 112 -12.51 -0.73 14.52
N VAL A 113 -13.57 -1.39 14.98
CA VAL A 113 -14.95 -1.04 14.61
C VAL A 113 -15.63 -0.54 15.87
N SER A 114 -16.17 0.67 15.81
CA SER A 114 -16.61 1.40 16.99
C SER A 114 -17.93 2.15 16.78
N ILE A 115 -18.68 2.32 17.87
CA ILE A 115 -19.87 3.16 17.97
C ILE A 115 -19.74 4.12 19.15
N PHE A 116 -20.35 5.29 19.02
CA PHE A 116 -20.35 6.32 20.05
C PHE A 116 -21.76 6.86 20.25
N ASP A 117 -22.07 7.17 21.50
CA ASP A 117 -23.29 7.88 21.89
C ASP A 117 -22.91 9.22 22.51
N ASP A 118 -23.73 10.25 22.35
CA ASP A 118 -23.51 11.58 22.92
C ASP A 118 -23.95 11.65 24.40
N HIS A 119 -24.68 10.63 24.88
CA HIS A 119 -25.10 10.48 26.27
C HIS A 119 -24.46 9.25 26.93
N PRO A 120 -24.33 9.24 28.27
CA PRO A 120 -23.97 8.04 29.01
C PRO A 120 -24.94 6.88 28.71
N ARG A 121 -24.39 5.73 28.31
CA ARG A 121 -25.17 4.59 27.85
C ARG A 121 -24.42 3.29 28.09
N GLN A 122 -25.15 2.28 28.56
CA GLN A 122 -24.67 0.89 28.55
C GLN A 122 -25.19 0.20 27.29
N PHE A 123 -24.31 -0.02 26.32
CA PHE A 123 -24.56 -0.91 25.18
C PHE A 123 -24.86 -2.33 25.65
N THR A 124 -25.88 -2.92 25.04
CA THR A 124 -26.41 -4.25 25.33
C THR A 124 -25.49 -5.35 24.77
N ALA A 125 -25.68 -6.58 25.25
CA ALA A 125 -24.95 -7.73 24.71
C ALA A 125 -25.20 -7.94 23.20
N GLN A 126 -26.41 -7.66 22.71
CA GLN A 126 -26.74 -7.77 21.29
C GLN A 126 -26.00 -6.74 20.44
N GLU A 127 -25.82 -5.52 20.94
CA GLU A 127 -25.05 -4.47 20.24
C GLU A 127 -23.55 -4.80 20.22
N MET A 128 -23.01 -5.33 21.33
CA MET A 128 -21.64 -5.81 21.37
C MET A 128 -21.41 -7.00 20.44
N GLU A 129 -22.38 -7.91 20.34
CA GLU A 129 -22.34 -9.04 19.40
C GLU A 129 -22.37 -8.56 17.94
N LEU A 130 -23.23 -7.57 17.63
CA LEU A 130 -23.29 -6.95 16.31
C LEU A 130 -21.96 -6.29 15.94
N LEU A 131 -21.32 -5.56 16.86
CA LEU A 131 -19.98 -4.99 16.64
C LEU A 131 -18.96 -6.07 16.26
N LEU A 132 -18.95 -7.20 16.97
CA LEU A 132 -18.04 -8.32 16.69
C LEU A 132 -18.29 -8.92 15.29
N TYR A 133 -19.55 -9.13 14.90
CA TYR A 133 -19.87 -9.61 13.55
C TYR A 133 -19.47 -8.61 12.47
N GLN A 134 -19.71 -7.32 12.69
CA GLN A 134 -19.30 -6.28 11.75
C GLN A 134 -17.78 -6.21 11.61
N ALA A 135 -17.04 -6.32 12.71
CA ALA A 135 -15.58 -6.41 12.67
C ALA A 135 -15.08 -7.63 11.87
N GLN A 136 -15.70 -8.80 12.04
CA GLN A 136 -15.34 -10.00 11.26
C GLN A 136 -15.61 -9.83 9.76
N LEU A 137 -16.75 -9.22 9.40
CA LEU A 137 -17.08 -8.91 8.01
C LEU A 137 -16.10 -7.88 7.42
N THR A 138 -15.80 -6.82 8.16
CA THR A 138 -14.82 -5.81 7.75
C THR A 138 -13.43 -6.43 7.54
N SER A 139 -12.96 -7.28 8.45
CA SER A 139 -11.68 -8.00 8.28
C SER A 139 -11.69 -8.86 7.02
N SER A 140 -12.80 -9.55 6.74
CA SER A 140 -12.93 -10.39 5.54
C SER A 140 -12.87 -9.56 4.26
N VAL A 141 -13.56 -8.41 4.22
CA VAL A 141 -13.52 -7.47 3.09
C VAL A 141 -12.11 -6.94 2.86
N LEU A 142 -11.43 -6.48 3.92
CA LEU A 142 -10.08 -5.97 3.84
C LEU A 142 -9.07 -7.04 3.39
N ARG A 143 -9.19 -8.27 3.90
CA ARG A 143 -8.37 -9.41 3.47
C ARG A 143 -8.58 -9.72 1.99
N LEU A 144 -9.83 -9.84 1.54
CA LEU A 144 -10.15 -10.09 0.14
C LEU A 144 -9.52 -9.03 -0.77
N ARG A 145 -9.58 -7.77 -0.36
CA ARG A 145 -8.98 -6.66 -1.11
C ARG A 145 -7.46 -6.71 -1.11
N ARG A 146 -6.84 -6.99 0.02
CA ARG A 146 -5.38 -7.15 0.12
C ARG A 146 -4.95 -8.25 -0.84
N THR A 147 -5.53 -9.45 -0.74
CA THR A 147 -5.21 -10.58 -1.61
C THR A 147 -5.50 -10.30 -3.09
N ALA A 148 -6.54 -9.51 -3.39
CA ALA A 148 -6.84 -9.10 -4.77
C ALA A 148 -5.86 -8.06 -5.34
N ARG A 149 -5.08 -7.36 -4.50
CA ARG A 149 -4.21 -6.24 -4.87
C ARG A 149 -2.72 -6.46 -4.59
N THR A 150 -2.35 -7.50 -3.85
CA THR A 150 -0.95 -7.85 -3.54
C THR A 150 -0.62 -9.27 -4.00
N ASP A 151 0.64 -9.48 -4.39
CA ASP A 151 1.19 -10.80 -4.64
C ASP A 151 1.42 -11.54 -3.32
N VAL A 152 0.91 -12.77 -3.22
CA VAL A 152 0.90 -13.54 -1.96
C VAL A 152 2.31 -13.94 -1.50
N LEU A 153 3.23 -14.17 -2.44
CA LEU A 153 4.58 -14.61 -2.11
C LEU A 153 5.44 -13.45 -1.60
N THR A 154 5.41 -12.31 -2.30
CA THR A 154 6.31 -11.17 -2.06
C THR A 154 5.70 -10.07 -1.22
N GLY A 155 4.37 -10.01 -1.09
CA GLY A 155 3.65 -8.92 -0.43
C GLY A 155 3.63 -7.61 -1.22
N LEU A 156 4.29 -7.55 -2.38
CA LEU A 156 4.27 -6.38 -3.26
C LEU A 156 2.87 -6.22 -3.90
N PRO A 157 2.53 -5.01 -4.37
CA PRO A 157 1.48 -4.82 -5.35
C PRO A 157 1.49 -5.89 -6.45
N ASN A 158 0.32 -6.41 -6.80
CA ASN A 158 0.16 -7.28 -7.96
C ASN A 158 -0.17 -6.46 -9.21
N ARG A 159 -0.36 -7.15 -10.35
CA ARG A 159 -0.72 -6.53 -11.63
C ARG A 159 -1.94 -5.60 -11.55
N THR A 160 -2.94 -5.95 -10.74
CA THR A 160 -4.17 -5.14 -10.59
C THR A 160 -3.84 -3.80 -9.93
N LEU A 161 -3.13 -3.81 -8.80
CA LEU A 161 -2.75 -2.58 -8.10
C LEU A 161 -1.74 -1.76 -8.90
N PHE A 162 -0.82 -2.40 -9.61
CA PHE A 162 0.11 -1.73 -10.51
C PHE A 162 -0.61 -0.89 -11.58
N LEU A 163 -1.60 -1.48 -12.27
CA LEU A 163 -2.37 -0.80 -13.32
C LEU A 163 -3.19 0.36 -12.76
N ASP A 164 -3.80 0.19 -11.58
CA ASP A 164 -4.53 1.24 -10.89
C ASP A 164 -3.61 2.44 -10.56
N ARG A 165 -2.41 2.16 -10.03
CA ARG A 165 -1.41 3.18 -9.72
C ARG A 165 -0.90 3.90 -10.96
N LEU A 166 -0.60 3.17 -12.04
CA LEU A 166 -0.21 3.77 -13.31
C LEU A 166 -1.30 4.70 -13.86
N GLY A 167 -2.56 4.25 -13.85
CA GLY A 167 -3.69 5.08 -14.27
C GLY A 167 -3.84 6.35 -13.42
N HIS A 168 -3.59 6.26 -12.11
CA HIS A 168 -3.59 7.43 -11.23
C HIS A 168 -2.47 8.42 -11.57
N SER A 169 -1.24 7.93 -11.76
CA SER A 169 -0.09 8.76 -12.14
C SER A 169 -0.27 9.46 -13.50
N LEU A 170 -0.93 8.81 -14.46
CA LEU A 170 -1.25 9.44 -15.75
C LEU A 170 -2.31 10.54 -15.63
N ARG A 171 -3.41 10.29 -14.90
CA ARG A 171 -4.43 11.33 -14.65
C ARG A 171 -3.86 12.55 -13.93
N ARG A 172 -2.87 12.36 -13.05
CA ARG A 172 -2.18 13.46 -12.37
C ARG A 172 -1.54 14.44 -13.37
N LEU A 173 -1.07 13.95 -14.53
CA LEU A 173 -0.44 14.78 -15.57
C LEU A 173 -1.40 15.82 -16.17
N GLU A 174 -2.72 15.60 -16.13
CA GLU A 174 -3.73 16.57 -16.61
C GLU A 174 -3.66 17.91 -15.84
N GLY A 175 -3.37 17.83 -14.53
CA GLY A 175 -3.34 18.99 -13.63
C GLY A 175 -1.96 19.39 -13.13
N GLN A 176 -0.97 18.49 -13.19
CA GLN A 176 0.38 18.70 -12.66
C GLN A 176 1.43 18.16 -13.64
N PRO A 177 2.05 19.05 -14.44
CA PRO A 177 3.11 18.66 -15.36
C PRO A 177 4.25 17.93 -14.64
N GLY A 178 4.79 16.91 -15.30
CA GLY A 178 5.89 16.09 -14.81
C GLY A 178 6.08 14.89 -15.71
N LEU A 179 6.96 13.97 -15.32
CA LEU A 179 7.20 12.74 -16.07
C LEU A 179 6.81 11.52 -15.23
N VAL A 180 6.24 10.52 -15.90
CA VAL A 180 5.98 9.19 -15.33
C VAL A 180 6.83 8.18 -16.09
N ALA A 181 7.55 7.32 -15.37
CA ALA A 181 8.25 6.20 -15.96
C ALA A 181 7.61 4.87 -15.58
N VAL A 182 7.51 3.97 -16.55
CA VAL A 182 7.18 2.56 -16.37
C VAL A 182 8.45 1.74 -16.56
N MET A 183 8.79 0.93 -15.57
CA MET A 183 9.90 -0.01 -15.63
C MET A 183 9.37 -1.44 -15.65
N PHE A 184 9.90 -2.27 -16.54
CA PHE A 184 9.75 -3.72 -16.52
C PHE A 184 11.08 -4.35 -16.13
N LEU A 185 11.02 -5.31 -15.23
CA LEU A 185 12.17 -6.00 -14.67
C LEU A 185 11.97 -7.50 -14.79
N ASP A 186 13.02 -8.17 -15.22
CA ASP A 186 13.13 -9.63 -15.20
C ASP A 186 14.41 -10.04 -14.49
N VAL A 187 14.30 -11.06 -13.64
CA VAL A 187 15.44 -11.56 -12.84
C VAL A 187 16.27 -12.53 -13.66
N ASP A 188 17.45 -12.08 -14.07
CA ASP A 188 18.39 -12.90 -14.81
C ASP A 188 18.95 -14.02 -13.92
N GLY A 189 19.04 -15.23 -14.47
CA GLY A 189 19.53 -16.42 -13.75
C GLY A 189 18.48 -17.13 -12.89
N PHE A 190 17.26 -16.61 -12.77
CA PHE A 190 16.24 -17.18 -11.88
C PHE A 190 15.84 -18.63 -12.22
N LYS A 191 15.71 -18.95 -13.51
CA LYS A 191 15.46 -20.33 -13.95
C LYS A 191 16.59 -21.29 -13.55
N ALA A 192 17.84 -20.89 -13.74
CA ALA A 192 18.99 -21.70 -13.37
C ALA A 192 19.07 -21.92 -11.84
N LEU A 193 18.69 -20.91 -11.05
CA LEU A 193 18.53 -21.05 -9.61
C LEU A 193 17.48 -22.11 -9.26
N ASN A 194 16.28 -22.04 -9.85
CA ASN A 194 15.23 -23.04 -9.61
C ASN A 194 15.65 -24.45 -10.01
N ASP A 195 16.27 -24.59 -11.18
CA ASP A 195 16.72 -25.89 -11.70
C ASP A 195 17.82 -26.52 -10.83
N SER A 196 18.65 -25.70 -10.17
CA SER A 196 19.78 -26.17 -9.34
C SER A 196 19.45 -26.33 -7.85
N MET A 197 18.57 -25.48 -7.30
CA MET A 197 18.30 -25.40 -5.85
C MET A 197 16.84 -25.65 -5.47
N GLY A 198 15.96 -25.83 -6.46
CA GLY A 198 14.53 -26.08 -6.27
C GLY A 198 13.71 -24.80 -6.08
N HIS A 199 12.39 -24.93 -6.25
CA HIS A 199 11.45 -23.80 -6.20
C HIS A 199 11.42 -23.08 -4.85
N GLU A 200 11.64 -23.77 -3.72
CA GLU A 200 11.71 -23.12 -2.41
C GLU A 200 12.90 -22.15 -2.27
N ALA A 201 14.00 -22.40 -3.01
CA ALA A 201 15.11 -21.46 -3.08
C ALA A 201 14.76 -20.25 -3.95
N GLY A 202 14.09 -20.47 -5.08
CA GLY A 202 13.55 -19.40 -5.92
C GLY A 202 12.55 -18.51 -5.19
N ASP A 203 11.61 -19.09 -4.44
CA ASP A 203 10.62 -18.35 -3.66
C ASP A 203 11.28 -17.43 -2.63
N ARG A 204 12.31 -17.93 -1.94
CA ARG A 204 13.10 -17.11 -1.00
C ARG A 204 13.92 -16.03 -1.69
N ALA A 205 14.44 -16.29 -2.89
CA ALA A 205 15.11 -15.28 -3.69
C ALA A 205 14.13 -14.16 -4.08
N LEU A 206 12.92 -14.49 -4.51
CA LEU A 206 11.88 -13.50 -4.86
C LEU A 206 11.42 -12.69 -3.65
N GLN A 207 11.26 -13.33 -2.49
CA GLN A 207 10.95 -12.63 -1.23
C GLN A 207 12.07 -11.67 -0.82
N GLY A 208 13.32 -12.14 -0.86
CA GLY A 208 14.49 -11.30 -0.60
C GLY A 208 14.62 -10.15 -1.59
N LEU A 209 14.31 -10.38 -2.86
CA LEU A 209 14.34 -9.37 -3.91
C LEU A 209 13.27 -8.32 -3.69
N ALA A 210 12.04 -8.71 -3.35
CA ALA A 210 10.99 -7.77 -3.02
C ALA A 210 11.37 -6.83 -1.87
N LEU A 211 11.99 -7.37 -0.82
CA LEU A 211 12.51 -6.59 0.32
C LEU A 211 13.59 -5.59 -0.15
N ARG A 212 14.58 -6.08 -0.90
CA ARG A 212 15.66 -5.27 -1.47
C ARG A 212 15.14 -4.16 -2.37
N LEU A 213 14.24 -4.49 -3.31
CA LEU A 213 13.64 -3.55 -4.26
C LEU A 213 12.83 -2.46 -3.55
N THR A 214 12.11 -2.78 -2.48
CA THR A 214 11.32 -1.77 -1.74
C THR A 214 12.19 -0.60 -1.25
N SER A 215 13.47 -0.85 -0.93
CA SER A 215 14.42 0.21 -0.55
C SER A 215 14.92 1.07 -1.72
N ALA A 216 14.78 0.57 -2.96
CA ALA A 216 15.22 1.23 -4.17
C ALA A 216 14.22 2.29 -4.70
N PHE A 217 13.01 2.36 -4.14
CA PHE A 217 11.92 3.21 -4.62
C PHE A 217 11.47 4.19 -3.54
N ARG A 218 10.96 5.35 -3.94
CA ARG A 218 10.39 6.33 -3.01
C ARG A 218 8.98 5.90 -2.61
N SER A 219 8.43 6.50 -1.56
CA SER A 219 7.05 6.23 -1.12
C SER A 219 5.98 6.62 -2.16
N THR A 220 6.32 7.48 -3.11
CA THR A 220 5.45 7.87 -4.25
C THR A 220 5.53 6.90 -5.42
N ASP A 221 6.59 6.11 -5.50
CA ASP A 221 6.78 5.11 -6.54
C ASP A 221 6.05 3.82 -6.14
N THR A 222 5.67 3.02 -7.13
CA THR A 222 5.02 1.72 -6.89
C THR A 222 5.84 0.63 -7.56
N ILE A 223 6.44 -0.28 -6.78
CA ILE A 223 7.03 -1.53 -7.26
C ILE A 223 6.02 -2.67 -7.11
N ALA A 224 5.89 -3.52 -8.12
CA ALA A 224 4.91 -4.60 -8.18
C ALA A 224 5.57 -5.89 -8.71
N ARG A 225 5.00 -7.04 -8.33
CA ARG A 225 5.28 -8.32 -8.98
C ARG A 225 4.12 -8.68 -9.90
N LEU A 226 4.41 -8.90 -11.18
CA LEU A 226 3.38 -9.20 -12.18
C LEU A 226 3.14 -10.71 -12.31
N GLY A 227 4.16 -11.52 -11.99
CA GLY A 227 4.11 -12.99 -11.97
C GLY A 227 5.52 -13.56 -12.11
N GLY A 228 5.73 -14.84 -11.80
CA GLY A 228 7.03 -15.50 -12.00
C GLY A 228 8.21 -14.71 -11.41
N ASP A 229 9.17 -14.38 -12.25
CA ASP A 229 10.35 -13.53 -12.03
C ASP A 229 10.19 -12.09 -12.57
N GLU A 230 8.97 -11.71 -12.96
CA GLU A 230 8.67 -10.40 -13.54
C GLU A 230 8.20 -9.39 -12.50
N PHE A 231 8.89 -8.26 -12.44
CA PHE A 231 8.56 -7.11 -11.62
C PHE A 231 8.28 -5.89 -12.51
N ALA A 232 7.50 -4.94 -12.01
CA ALA A 232 7.28 -3.68 -12.71
C ALA A 232 7.18 -2.52 -11.73
N ALA A 233 7.68 -1.36 -12.13
CA ALA A 233 7.62 -0.15 -11.32
C ALA A 233 6.95 1.03 -12.04
N VAL A 234 6.15 1.79 -11.31
CA VAL A 234 5.70 3.14 -11.70
C VAL A 234 6.53 4.13 -10.90
N CYS A 235 7.33 4.96 -11.58
CA CYS A 235 8.07 6.04 -10.97
C CYS A 235 7.39 7.35 -11.34
N ASP A 236 6.83 8.02 -10.34
CA ASP A 236 5.99 9.21 -10.56
C ASP A 236 6.75 10.50 -10.29
N ASN A 237 6.30 11.59 -10.90
CA ASN A 237 6.81 12.95 -10.71
C ASN A 237 8.33 13.06 -10.91
N LEU A 238 8.84 12.45 -11.99
CA LEU A 238 10.24 12.57 -12.36
C LEU A 238 10.50 13.96 -12.95
N ALA A 239 11.61 14.58 -12.54
CA ALA A 239 12.03 15.87 -13.05
C ALA A 239 12.65 15.76 -14.46
N THR A 240 13.36 14.67 -14.70
CA THR A 240 14.00 14.37 -15.98
C THR A 240 13.90 12.88 -16.29
N PRO A 241 13.98 12.49 -17.57
CA PRO A 241 14.07 11.08 -17.98
C PRO A 241 15.29 10.36 -17.37
N GLU A 242 16.39 11.07 -17.14
CA GLU A 242 17.62 10.54 -16.53
C GLU A 242 17.41 10.13 -15.07
N CYS A 243 16.40 10.69 -14.40
CA CYS A 243 15.99 10.19 -13.09
C CYS A 243 15.53 8.72 -13.15
N ALA A 244 14.91 8.29 -14.25
CA ALA A 244 14.52 6.89 -14.43
C ALA A 244 15.77 6.00 -14.59
N ASP A 245 16.78 6.45 -15.33
CA ASP A 245 18.03 5.69 -15.44
C ASP A 245 18.74 5.56 -14.09
N ALA A 246 18.78 6.62 -13.28
CA ALA A 246 19.38 6.58 -11.96
C ALA A 246 18.64 5.61 -11.00
N ILE A 247 17.32 5.49 -11.14
CA ILE A 247 16.54 4.49 -10.40
C ILE A 247 16.88 3.09 -10.91
N ALA A 248 16.94 2.87 -12.23
CA ALA A 248 17.30 1.58 -12.80
C ALA A 248 18.72 1.14 -12.43
N GLU A 249 19.69 2.05 -12.43
CA GLU A 249 21.06 1.81 -11.97
C GLU A 249 21.09 1.37 -10.51
N ARG A 250 20.35 2.07 -9.64
CA ARG A 250 20.22 1.68 -8.22
C ARG A 250 19.58 0.29 -8.08
N VAL A 251 18.55 0.00 -8.86
CA VAL A 251 17.87 -1.29 -8.82
C VAL A 251 18.83 -2.40 -9.25
N VAL A 252 19.55 -2.23 -10.37
CA VAL A 252 20.56 -3.18 -10.82
C VAL A 252 21.62 -3.43 -9.75
N ALA A 253 22.18 -2.37 -9.14
CA ALA A 253 23.18 -2.51 -8.09
C ALA A 253 22.67 -3.34 -6.89
N ILE A 254 21.41 -3.15 -6.51
CA ILE A 254 20.75 -3.89 -5.42
C ILE A 254 20.50 -5.36 -5.78
N VAL A 255 20.19 -5.66 -7.04
CA VAL A 255 20.03 -7.05 -7.50
C VAL A 255 21.38 -7.76 -7.58
N ASP A 256 22.41 -7.06 -8.04
CA ASP A 256 23.78 -7.59 -8.18
C ASP A 256 24.47 -7.83 -6.82
N GLU A 257 23.94 -7.30 -5.72
CA GLU A 257 24.45 -7.59 -4.39
C GLU A 257 24.47 -9.12 -4.13
N PRO A 258 25.56 -9.69 -3.58
CA PRO A 258 25.71 -11.13 -3.42
C PRO A 258 24.50 -11.79 -2.74
N TRP A 259 24.05 -12.92 -3.29
CA TRP A 259 22.97 -13.71 -2.71
C TRP A 259 23.54 -14.91 -1.98
N ILE A 260 23.12 -15.10 -0.73
CA ILE A 260 23.40 -16.33 0.02
C ILE A 260 22.07 -17.03 0.25
N LEU A 261 21.84 -18.12 -0.48
CA LEU A 261 20.64 -18.96 -0.36
C LEU A 261 21.07 -20.32 0.18
N ASN A 262 20.52 -20.75 1.31
CA ASN A 262 20.93 -22.00 1.98
C ASN A 262 22.45 -22.12 2.26
N GLY A 263 23.16 -21.00 2.41
CA GLY A 263 24.62 -20.99 2.60
C GLY A 263 25.45 -21.10 1.33
N THR A 264 24.81 -21.12 0.15
CA THR A 264 25.46 -21.13 -1.16
C THR A 264 25.39 -19.74 -1.78
N ALA A 265 26.50 -19.27 -2.35
CA ALA A 265 26.55 -18.04 -3.12
C ALA A 265 25.84 -18.24 -4.48
N VAL A 266 24.96 -17.32 -4.83
CA VAL A 266 24.21 -17.30 -6.09
C VAL A 266 24.40 -15.94 -6.75
N ASP A 267 24.63 -15.95 -8.06
CA ASP A 267 24.66 -14.74 -8.87
C ASP A 267 23.29 -14.57 -9.52
N LEU A 268 22.62 -13.46 -9.20
CA LEU A 268 21.40 -13.02 -9.87
C LEU A 268 21.68 -11.66 -10.50
N GLY A 269 21.00 -11.38 -11.60
CA GLY A 269 21.06 -10.10 -12.27
C GLY A 269 19.66 -9.57 -12.57
N ALA A 270 19.61 -8.40 -13.19
CA ALA A 270 18.37 -7.80 -13.64
C ALA A 270 18.50 -7.20 -15.04
N SER A 271 17.51 -7.52 -15.85
CA SER A 271 17.28 -6.89 -17.14
C SER A 271 16.10 -5.94 -17.03
N ILE A 272 16.32 -4.64 -17.28
CA ILE A 272 15.33 -3.60 -17.06
C ILE A 272 14.97 -2.87 -18.37
N GLY A 273 13.68 -2.74 -18.66
CA GLY A 273 13.15 -1.92 -19.73
C GLY A 273 12.40 -0.71 -19.19
N ILE A 274 12.67 0.49 -19.72
CA ILE A 274 12.09 1.74 -19.22
C ILE A 274 11.33 2.45 -20.35
N THR A 275 10.12 2.91 -20.08
CA THR A 275 9.39 3.87 -20.91
C THR A 275 9.06 5.09 -20.08
N VAL A 276 9.19 6.29 -20.65
CA VAL A 276 8.88 7.57 -19.99
C VAL A 276 7.81 8.29 -20.80
N THR A 277 6.85 8.91 -20.12
CA THR A 277 5.81 9.74 -20.72
C THR A 277 5.53 11.00 -19.89
N ASP A 278 5.12 12.07 -20.57
CA ASP A 278 4.51 13.29 -20.02
C ASP A 278 3.04 13.44 -20.44
N ASN A 279 2.48 12.47 -21.16
CA ASN A 279 1.15 12.54 -21.74
C ASN A 279 0.11 11.79 -20.89
N ALA A 280 -0.91 12.52 -20.42
CA ALA A 280 -2.02 11.96 -19.66
C ALA A 280 -2.90 10.99 -20.49
N ASP A 281 -2.94 11.16 -21.82
CA ASP A 281 -3.80 10.39 -22.72
C ASP A 281 -3.21 9.03 -23.12
N ASP A 282 -1.97 8.73 -22.70
CA ASP A 282 -1.34 7.45 -23.02
C ASP A 282 -2.05 6.28 -22.36
N ALA A 283 -2.27 5.20 -23.11
CA ALA A 283 -2.84 3.98 -22.55
C ALA A 283 -1.81 3.26 -21.67
N PRO A 284 -2.15 2.88 -20.41
CA PRO A 284 -1.26 2.11 -19.54
C PRO A 284 -0.68 0.86 -20.21
N THR A 285 -1.50 0.17 -21.01
CA THR A 285 -1.08 -1.04 -21.74
C THR A 285 0.00 -0.79 -22.77
N ASP A 286 0.02 0.37 -23.41
CA ASP A 286 1.00 0.68 -24.45
C ASP A 286 2.33 1.09 -23.84
N LEU A 287 2.31 1.82 -22.72
CA LEU A 287 3.52 2.10 -21.92
C LEU A 287 4.16 0.82 -21.40
N MET A 288 3.34 -0.13 -20.90
CA MET A 288 3.80 -1.44 -20.46
C MET A 288 4.44 -2.23 -21.60
N ARG A 289 3.80 -2.28 -22.78
CA ARG A 289 4.36 -2.95 -23.97
C ARG A 289 5.69 -2.33 -24.41
N ALA A 290 5.80 -1.00 -24.38
CA ALA A 290 7.03 -0.31 -24.75
C ALA A 290 8.18 -0.62 -23.76
N ALA A 291 7.86 -0.69 -22.46
CA ALA A 291 8.81 -1.03 -21.42
C ALA A 291 9.25 -2.51 -21.52
N ASP A 292 8.31 -3.43 -21.71
CA ASP A 292 8.60 -4.85 -21.96
C ASP A 292 9.49 -5.07 -23.20
N ALA A 293 9.17 -4.40 -24.31
CA ALA A 293 10.00 -4.44 -25.51
C ALA A 293 11.43 -3.89 -25.27
N ALA A 294 11.58 -2.92 -24.37
CA ALA A 294 12.87 -2.41 -23.95
C ALA A 294 13.62 -3.41 -23.04
N MET A 295 12.92 -4.06 -22.13
CA MET A 295 13.47 -5.09 -21.24
C MET A 295 13.97 -6.29 -22.04
N TYR A 296 13.23 -6.71 -23.08
CA TYR A 296 13.69 -7.77 -23.98
C TYR A 296 14.99 -7.40 -24.73
N ARG A 297 15.19 -6.11 -25.03
CA ARG A 297 16.50 -5.65 -25.55
C ARG A 297 17.57 -5.67 -24.47
N ALA A 298 17.22 -5.36 -23.22
CA ALA A 298 18.13 -5.44 -22.07
C ALA A 298 18.64 -6.87 -21.84
N LYS A 299 17.76 -7.89 -21.93
CA LYS A 299 18.12 -9.33 -21.81
C LYS A 299 19.19 -9.82 -22.78
N ARG A 300 19.43 -9.09 -23.87
CA ARG A 300 20.43 -9.44 -24.88
C ARG A 300 21.82 -8.89 -24.54
N ILE A 301 21.92 -8.07 -23.50
CA ILE A 301 23.16 -7.52 -22.98
C ILE A 301 23.70 -8.50 -21.94
N ALA A 302 25.01 -8.71 -21.93
CA ALA A 302 25.64 -9.57 -20.94
C ALA A 302 25.63 -8.88 -19.56
N GLY A 303 25.24 -9.62 -18.52
CA GLY A 303 25.10 -9.09 -17.16
C GLY A 303 23.92 -8.14 -17.00
N SER A 304 23.77 -7.60 -15.78
CA SER A 304 22.67 -6.71 -15.46
C SER A 304 22.73 -5.41 -16.27
N ALA A 305 21.60 -5.05 -16.85
CA ALA A 305 21.51 -3.93 -17.77
C ALA A 305 20.12 -3.31 -17.77
N TRP A 306 20.06 -2.04 -18.16
CA TRP A 306 18.80 -1.38 -18.47
C TRP A 306 18.83 -0.72 -19.84
N VAL A 307 17.64 -0.65 -20.44
CA VAL A 307 17.41 -0.03 -21.74
C VAL A 307 16.19 0.87 -21.63
N ARG A 308 16.39 2.14 -21.98
CA ARG A 308 15.27 3.05 -22.22
C ARG A 308 14.72 2.84 -23.64
N GLY A 309 13.41 2.65 -23.76
CA GLY A 309 12.71 2.58 -25.04
C GLY A 309 12.52 3.94 -25.69
N ALA A 310 12.19 3.92 -26.99
CA ALA A 310 11.65 5.11 -27.66
C ALA A 310 10.24 5.35 -27.11
N GLY A 311 10.13 6.20 -26.09
CA GLY A 311 8.85 6.63 -25.54
C GLY A 311 8.15 7.65 -26.45
N PRO A 312 6.90 8.04 -26.13
CA PRO A 312 6.14 9.03 -26.88
C PRO A 312 6.71 10.46 -26.82
N VAL A 313 7.70 10.72 -25.94
CA VAL A 313 8.33 12.04 -25.81
C VAL A 313 9.33 12.27 -26.98
N PRO A 314 9.07 13.23 -27.91
CA PRO A 314 9.80 13.34 -29.18
C PRO A 314 11.28 13.75 -29.10
N ASN A 315 11.73 14.32 -27.97
CA ASN A 315 13.08 14.89 -27.80
C ASN A 315 14.03 13.98 -27.00
N LEU A 316 13.67 12.72 -26.75
CA LEU A 316 14.52 11.78 -26.04
C LEU A 316 15.56 11.15 -26.98
N THR A 317 16.82 11.50 -26.78
CA THR A 317 17.97 11.00 -27.54
C THR A 317 18.23 9.52 -27.26
N GLY A 318 17.55 8.64 -28.00
CA GLY A 318 17.95 7.26 -28.28
C GLY A 318 17.98 6.27 -27.10
N PRO A 319 18.12 4.97 -27.39
CA PRO A 319 18.29 3.95 -26.37
C PRO A 319 19.60 4.18 -25.61
N VAL A 320 19.51 4.43 -24.31
CA VAL A 320 20.67 4.40 -23.40
C VAL A 320 20.82 2.96 -22.93
N VAL A 321 21.89 2.31 -23.39
CA VAL A 321 22.33 1.01 -22.92
C VAL A 321 23.42 1.25 -21.88
N ARG A 322 23.19 0.81 -20.64
CA ARG A 322 24.19 0.88 -19.57
C ARG A 322 24.24 -0.44 -18.82
N GLN A 323 25.46 -0.88 -18.53
CA GLN A 323 25.76 -2.06 -17.73
C GLN A 323 26.25 -1.62 -16.36
N SER A 324 25.92 -2.41 -15.34
CA SER A 324 26.60 -2.38 -14.04
C SER A 324 28.10 -2.57 -14.27
N GLN A 325 28.93 -1.59 -13.90
CA GLN A 325 30.37 -1.83 -13.81
C GLN A 325 30.61 -2.61 -12.52
N ALA A 326 30.76 -3.94 -12.64
CA ALA A 326 31.29 -4.75 -11.56
C ALA A 326 32.69 -4.23 -11.21
N ASN A 327 32.83 -3.67 -10.01
CA ASN A 327 34.11 -3.27 -9.43
C ASN A 327 34.78 -4.47 -8.75
#